data_AF-A0A0V0GKK2-F1
#
_entry.id   AF-A0A0V0GKK2-F1
#
_cell.length_a   1.000
_cell.length_b   1.000
_cell.length_c   1.000
_cell.angle_alpha   90.00
_cell.angle_beta   90.00
_cell.angle_gamma   90.00
#
_symmetry.space_group_name_H-M   'P 1'
#
loop_
_entity.id
_entity.type
_entity.pdbx_description
1 polymer ?
#
loop_
_entity_poly.entity_id
_entity_poly.type
_entity_poly.pdbx_seq_one_letter_code
_entity_poly.pdbx_strand_id
1 'polypeptide(L)'
;MAVLNLSRVLQRCEEANLVLNWEKCHFLVKEAIALGNKVSHKGLEVDKAKIEVIEKLPPPISIKEIRSYLSHARFYRRFIKDLKN
;
A
#
# COMPACT_ATOMS: atom_id res chain seq x y z
N MET A 1 6.48 4.53 24.23
CA MET A 1 5.29 4.93 23.44
C MET A 1 4.85 3.87 22.43
N ALA A 2 5.70 3.41 21.50
CA ALA A 2 5.29 2.44 20.46
C ALA A 2 4.74 1.12 21.03
N VAL A 3 5.42 0.53 22.01
CA VAL A 3 4.98 -0.72 22.67
C VAL A 3 3.64 -0.52 23.41
N LEU A 4 3.46 0.60 24.11
CA LEU A 4 2.22 0.93 24.80
C LEU A 4 1.02 1.04 23.85
N ASN A 5 1.21 1.70 22.70
CA ASN A 5 0.15 1.82 21.69
C ASN A 5 -0.18 0.47 21.07
N LEU A 6 0.83 -0.37 20.80
CA LEU A 6 0.63 -1.71 20.28
C LEU A 6 -0.19 -2.56 21.27
N SER A 7 0.18 -2.59 22.55
CA SER A 7 -0.58 -3.30 23.59
C SER A 7 -2.04 -2.85 23.64
N ARG A 8 -2.31 -1.54 23.57
CA ARG A 8 -3.68 -0.99 23.55
C ARG A 8 -4.48 -1.43 22.32
N VAL A 9 -3.85 -1.51 21.15
CA VAL A 9 -4.53 -1.97 19.92
C VAL A 9 -4.82 -3.46 20.00
N LEU A 10 -3.87 -4.28 20.45
CA LEU A 10 -4.05 -5.71 20.61
C LEU A 10 -5.16 -6.04 21.61
N GLN A 11 -5.20 -5.34 22.75
CA GLN A 11 -6.27 -5.48 23.73
C GLN A 11 -7.65 -5.17 23.12
N ARG A 12 -7.77 -4.11 22.31
CA ARG A 12 -9.03 -3.80 21.62
C ARG A 12 -9.43 -4.85 20.58
N CYS A 13 -8.45 -5.47 19.92
CA CYS A 13 -8.74 -6.59 19.03
C CYS A 13 -9.33 -7.77 19.80
N GLU A 14 -8.77 -8.09 20.97
CA GLU A 14 -9.28 -9.13 21.85
C GLU A 14 -10.69 -8.83 22.36
N GLU A 15 -10.93 -7.60 22.87
CA GLU A 15 -12.25 -7.14 23.32
C GLU A 15 -13.31 -7.20 22.20
N ALA A 16 -12.90 -6.98 20.95
CA ALA A 16 -13.76 -7.05 19.77
C ALA A 16 -13.86 -8.47 19.16
N ASN A 17 -13.27 -9.50 19.78
CA ASN A 17 -13.18 -10.87 19.26
C ASN A 17 -12.56 -10.96 17.85
N LEU A 18 -11.58 -10.10 17.56
CA LEU A 18 -10.83 -10.10 16.31
C LEU A 18 -9.56 -10.95 16.43
N VAL A 19 -9.39 -11.89 15.51
CA VAL A 19 -8.17 -12.70 15.40
C VAL A 19 -7.27 -12.08 14.34
N LEU A 20 -6.02 -11.79 14.72
CA LEU A 20 -5.01 -11.25 13.82
C LEU A 20 -4.32 -12.38 13.05
N ASN A 21 -4.12 -12.20 11.75
CA ASN A 21 -3.29 -13.10 10.96
C ASN A 21 -1.82 -12.80 11.21
N TRP A 22 -1.15 -13.66 11.99
CA TRP A 22 0.24 -13.49 12.39
C TRP A 22 1.22 -13.42 11.21
N GLU A 23 0.96 -14.13 10.10
CA GLU A 23 1.82 -14.10 8.89
C GLU A 23 1.80 -12.73 8.19
N LYS A 24 0.71 -11.97 8.36
CA LYS A 24 0.54 -10.65 7.76
C LYS A 24 0.88 -9.50 8.71
N CYS A 25 1.04 -9.78 10.00
CA CYS A 25 1.32 -8.78 11.02
C CYS A 25 2.81 -8.45 11.09
N HIS A 26 3.15 -7.17 10.91
CA HIS A 26 4.52 -6.67 11.00
C HIS A 26 4.59 -5.63 12.10
N PHE A 27 5.21 -5.97 13.24
CA PHE A 27 5.30 -5.09 14.41
C PHE A 27 6.72 -4.60 14.63
N LEU A 28 6.85 -3.38 15.16
CA LEU A 28 8.14 -2.77 15.54
C LEU A 28 9.20 -2.74 14.42
N VAL A 29 8.76 -2.71 13.17
CA VAL A 29 9.61 -2.59 11.98
C VAL A 29 9.89 -1.12 11.64
N LYS A 30 11.03 -0.85 11.01
CA LYS A 30 11.42 0.50 10.55
C LYS A 30 10.66 0.94 9.30
N GLU A 31 10.20 -0.02 8.51
CA GLU A 31 9.40 0.17 7.31
C GLU A 31 8.40 -0.97 7.14
N ALA A 32 7.22 -0.67 6.60
CA ALA A 32 6.16 -1.65 6.36
C ALA A 32 5.33 -1.28 5.12
N ILE A 33 4.75 -2.28 4.45
CA ILE A 33 3.77 -2.04 3.39
C ILE A 33 2.37 -1.94 4.02
N ALA A 34 1.72 -0.79 3.86
CA ALA A 34 0.34 -0.57 4.26
C ALA A 34 -0.45 0.05 3.11
N LEU A 35 -1.59 -0.56 2.76
CA LEU A 35 -2.46 -0.11 1.67
C LEU A 35 -1.73 0.06 0.32
N GLY A 36 -0.67 -0.71 0.09
CA GLY A 36 0.16 -0.62 -1.12
C GLY A 36 1.16 0.54 -1.16
N ASN A 37 1.42 1.15 -0.01
CA ASN A 37 2.47 2.15 0.15
C ASN A 37 3.46 1.64 1.19
N LYS A 38 4.74 1.90 0.96
CA LYS A 38 5.79 1.74 1.96
C LYS A 38 5.74 2.91 2.92
N VAL A 39 5.50 2.62 4.18
CA VAL A 39 5.53 3.57 5.30
C VAL A 39 6.90 3.49 5.95
N SER A 40 7.56 4.62 6.13
CA SER A 40 8.84 4.71 6.85
C SER A 40 8.97 6.05 7.57
N HIS A 41 10.06 6.26 8.33
CA HIS A 41 10.36 7.56 8.95
C HIS A 41 10.48 8.71 7.93
N LYS A 42 10.78 8.41 6.66
CA LYS A 42 10.87 9.40 5.57
C LYS A 42 9.51 9.82 5.03
N GLY A 43 8.44 9.15 5.46
CA GLY A 43 7.07 9.36 4.99
C GLY A 43 6.54 8.18 4.18
N LEU A 44 5.57 8.47 3.31
CA LEU A 44 4.91 7.51 2.44
C LEU A 44 5.61 7.45 1.07
N GLU A 45 6.07 6.27 0.70
CA GLU A 45 6.57 5.95 -0.64
C GLU A 45 5.63 4.92 -1.27
N VAL A 46 5.47 4.92 -2.60
CA VAL A 46 4.71 3.83 -3.24
C VAL A 46 5.52 2.54 -3.20
N ASP A 47 4.80 1.44 -3.00
CA ASP A 47 5.35 0.12 -3.19
C ASP A 47 5.80 -0.05 -4.65
N LYS A 48 7.11 -0.19 -4.85
CA LYS A 48 7.72 -0.33 -6.19
C LYS A 48 7.13 -1.50 -6.97
N ALA A 49 6.70 -2.58 -6.29
CA ALA A 49 6.07 -3.71 -6.94
C ALA A 49 4.80 -3.29 -7.71
N LYS A 50 4.05 -2.31 -7.21
CA LYS A 50 2.86 -1.80 -7.89
C LYS A 50 3.17 -0.92 -9.10
N ILE A 51 4.30 -0.20 -9.07
CA ILE A 51 4.78 0.58 -10.22
C ILE A 51 5.25 -0.38 -11.32
N GLU A 52 6.05 -1.38 -10.96
CA GLU A 52 6.60 -2.36 -11.89
C GLU A 52 5.51 -3.16 -12.61
N VAL A 53 4.43 -3.51 -11.91
CA VAL A 53 3.26 -4.16 -12.54
C VAL A 53 2.64 -3.25 -13.60
N ILE A 54 2.50 -1.95 -13.34
CA ILE A 54 1.92 -0.99 -14.30
C ILE A 54 2.87 -0.80 -15.50
N GLU A 55 4.18 -0.70 -15.27
CA GLU A 55 5.19 -0.58 -16.33
C GLU A 55 5.21 -1.79 -17.26
N LYS A 56 4.91 -2.99 -16.74
CA LYS A 56 4.90 -4.24 -17.49
C LYS A 56 3.55 -4.58 -18.13
N LEU A 57 2.52 -3.75 -17.95
CA LEU A 57 1.21 -4.02 -18.54
C LEU A 57 1.30 -3.94 -20.08
N PRO A 58 0.66 -4.88 -20.80
CA PRO A 58 0.57 -4.79 -22.25
C PRO A 58 -0.26 -3.55 -22.65
N PRO A 59 -0.04 -3.00 -23.85
CA PRO A 59 -0.86 -1.92 -24.38
C PRO A 59 -2.35 -2.34 -24.37
N PRO A 60 -3.25 -1.52 -23.80
CA PRO A 60 -4.66 -1.84 -23.74
C PRO A 60 -5.26 -1.86 -25.16
N ILE A 61 -6.04 -2.90 -25.46
CA ILE A 61 -6.62 -3.12 -26.79
C ILE A 61 -8.12 -2.77 -26.87
N SER A 62 -8.74 -2.45 -25.72
CA SER A 62 -10.15 -2.10 -25.63
C SER A 62 -10.39 -0.82 -24.82
N ILE A 63 -11.53 -0.16 -25.08
CA ILE A 63 -11.96 1.05 -24.34
C ILE A 63 -12.09 0.76 -22.83
N LYS A 64 -12.54 -0.44 -22.46
CA LYS A 64 -12.69 -0.86 -21.06
C LYS A 64 -11.32 -0.93 -20.37
N GLU A 65 -10.32 -1.51 -21.03
CA GLU A 65 -8.96 -1.59 -20.50
C GLU A 65 -8.30 -0.23 -20.41
N ILE A 66 -8.50 0.65 -21.40
CA ILE A 66 -8.01 2.04 -21.36
C ILE A 66 -8.56 2.76 -20.12
N ARG A 67 -9.87 2.68 -19.89
CA ARG A 67 -10.51 3.32 -18.71
C ARG A 67 -9.99 2.74 -17.39
N SER A 68 -9.83 1.41 -17.32
CA SER A 68 -9.25 0.74 -16.16
C SER A 68 -7.82 1.23 -15.90
N TYR A 69 -6.96 1.20 -16.92
CA TYR A 69 -5.58 1.66 -16.84
C TYR A 69 -5.48 3.10 -16.35
N LEU A 70 -6.24 4.02 -16.93
CA LEU A 70 -6.23 5.44 -16.55
C LEU A 70 -6.68 5.65 -15.09
N SER A 71 -7.64 4.87 -14.61
CA SER A 71 -8.08 4.90 -13.21
C SER A 71 -6.94 4.50 -12.27
N HIS A 72 -6.24 3.41 -12.57
CA HIS A 72 -5.09 2.94 -11.79
C HIS A 72 -3.93 3.94 -11.86
N ALA A 73 -3.56 4.40 -13.06
CA ALA A 73 -2.50 5.38 -13.26
C ALA A 73 -2.76 6.68 -12.49
N ARG A 74 -4.02 7.13 -12.39
CA ARG A 74 -4.39 8.32 -11.61
C ARG A 74 -4.08 8.17 -10.11
N PHE A 75 -4.27 6.98 -9.53
CA PHE A 75 -3.93 6.72 -8.13
C PHE A 75 -2.42 6.85 -7.88
N TYR A 76 -1.60 6.34 -8.81
CA TYR A 76 -0.13 6.36 -8.69
C TYR A 76 0.54 7.59 -9.32
N ARG A 77 -0.23 8.51 -9.94
CA ARG A 77 0.28 9.68 -10.69
C ARG A 77 1.35 10.47 -9.95
N ARG A 78 1.20 10.70 -8.65
CA ARG A 78 2.14 11.48 -7.84
C ARG A 78 3.53 10.83 -7.72
N PHE A 79 3.64 9.54 -8.04
CA PHE A 79 4.83 8.70 -7.89
C PHE A 79 5.45 8.28 -9.24
N ILE A 80 4.75 8.45 -10.36
CA ILE A 80 5.26 8.15 -11.71
C ILE A 80 5.88 9.43 -12.28
N LYS A 81 7.18 9.39 -12.63
CA LYS A 81 7.94 10.57 -13.06
C LYS A 81 7.35 11.22 -14.32
N ASP A 82 6.93 10.41 -15.29
CA ASP A 82 6.51 10.89 -16.63
C ASP A 82 5.00 11.18 -16.76
N LEU A 83 4.24 11.00 -15.68
CA LEU A 83 2.80 11.35 -15.58
C LEU A 83 2.56 12.67 -14.81
N LYS A 84 3.63 13.30 -14.35
CA LYS A 84 3.60 14.67 -13.83
C LYS A 84 3.52 15.59 -15.04
N ASN A 85 2.49 16.43 -15.08
CA ASN A 85 2.46 17.54 -16.04
C ASN A 85 3.61 18.50 -15.74
#